data_AF-A0A538HQK9-F1
#
_entry.id   AF-A0A538HQK9-F1
#
_cell.length_a   1.000
_cell.length_b   1.000
_cell.length_c   1.000
_cell.angle_alpha   90.00
_cell.angle_beta   90.00
_cell.angle_gamma   90.00
#
_symmetry.space_group_name_H-M   'P 1'
#
loop_
_entity.id
_entity.type
_entity.pdbx_description
1 polymer ?
#
loop_
_entity_poly.entity_id
_entity_poly.type
_entity_poly.pdbx_seq_one_letter_code
_entity_poly.pdbx_strand_id
1 'polypeptide(L)'
;MEASAVAPGKRRSSVLRVASLGLTAAVVVFWIMFLRPVSLGGPADYVIVSGHSMEPTFHTGDVVFAFEQHSYRRGEIVVYRVPAGEPAAGDRVIHRIVGGSADKGFVMKGDNKTGIDPWRPKTGDVVGQARLTVPDAGIVLLFMRTSLGIALVAGMTTLLIVLVGGTTRSLATPAER
;
A
#
# COMPACT_ATOMS: atom_id res chain seq x y z
N MET A 1 -35.16 -41.52 -34.23
CA MET A 1 -35.29 -40.09 -33.87
C MET A 1 -34.39 -39.85 -32.67
N GLU A 2 -33.11 -39.54 -32.89
CA GLU A 2 -32.19 -39.13 -31.81
C GLU A 2 -32.21 -37.60 -31.70
N ALA A 3 -32.59 -37.10 -30.53
CA ALA A 3 -32.47 -35.69 -30.18
C ALA A 3 -31.03 -35.39 -29.75
N SER A 4 -30.31 -34.64 -30.59
CA SER A 4 -28.98 -34.11 -30.26
C SER A 4 -29.11 -33.02 -29.20
N ALA A 5 -28.70 -33.32 -27.96
CA ALA A 5 -28.63 -32.35 -26.89
C ALA A 5 -27.36 -31.49 -27.05
N VAL A 6 -27.56 -30.21 -27.39
CA VAL A 6 -26.50 -29.20 -27.47
C VAL A 6 -25.93 -28.96 -26.06
N ALA A 7 -24.67 -29.35 -25.83
CA ALA A 7 -23.97 -29.17 -24.56
C ALA A 7 -23.62 -27.68 -24.29
N PRO A 8 -24.11 -27.06 -23.20
CA PRO A 8 -23.79 -25.67 -22.88
C PRO A 8 -22.53 -25.61 -21.99
N GLY A 9 -21.33 -25.75 -22.57
CA GLY A 9 -20.11 -25.95 -21.76
C GLY A 9 -18.95 -24.97 -21.94
N LYS A 10 -18.70 -24.42 -23.14
CA LYS A 10 -17.43 -23.73 -23.43
C LYS A 10 -17.45 -22.21 -23.35
N ARG A 11 -18.58 -21.55 -23.61
CA ARG A 11 -18.65 -20.08 -23.65
C ARG A 11 -18.59 -19.42 -22.27
N ARG A 12 -19.19 -20.04 -21.24
CA ARG A 12 -19.23 -19.48 -19.88
C ARG A 12 -17.85 -19.39 -19.23
N SER A 13 -16.99 -20.41 -19.40
CA SER A 13 -15.65 -20.44 -18.81
C SER A 13 -14.65 -19.48 -19.48
N SER A 14 -14.75 -19.26 -20.79
CA SER A 14 -13.96 -18.24 -21.49
C SER A 14 -14.35 -16.82 -21.06
N VAL A 15 -15.64 -16.54 -20.90
CA VAL A 15 -16.14 -15.23 -20.41
C VAL A 15 -15.69 -14.98 -18.97
N LEU A 16 -15.77 -15.99 -18.10
CA LEU A 16 -15.31 -15.89 -16.71
C LEU A 16 -13.80 -15.64 -16.60
N ARG A 17 -12.97 -16.26 -17.46
CA ARG A 17 -11.52 -16.02 -17.50
C ARG A 17 -11.15 -14.62 -18.01
N VAL A 18 -11.84 -14.14 -19.04
CA VAL A 18 -11.64 -12.77 -19.55
C VAL A 18 -12.10 -11.75 -18.51
N ALA A 19 -13.21 -12.02 -17.82
CA ALA A 19 -13.69 -11.18 -16.72
C ALA A 19 -12.71 -11.17 -15.53
N SER A 20 -12.11 -12.31 -15.16
CA SER A 20 -11.12 -12.36 -14.08
C SER A 20 -9.81 -11.64 -14.45
N LEU A 21 -9.35 -11.77 -15.69
CA LEU A 21 -8.18 -11.02 -16.19
C LEU A 21 -8.46 -9.51 -16.20
N GLY A 22 -9.66 -9.11 -16.64
CA GLY A 22 -10.11 -7.72 -16.60
C GLY A 22 -10.18 -7.16 -15.18
N LEU A 23 -10.71 -7.94 -14.23
CA LEU A 23 -10.77 -7.55 -12.82
C LEU A 23 -9.37 -7.42 -12.21
N THR A 24 -8.47 -8.39 -12.43
CA THR A 24 -7.09 -8.31 -11.95
C THR A 24 -6.37 -7.10 -12.54
N ALA A 25 -6.52 -6.83 -13.84
CA ALA A 25 -5.95 -5.65 -14.47
C ALA A 25 -6.52 -4.36 -13.88
N ALA A 26 -7.83 -4.29 -13.63
CA ALA A 26 -8.46 -3.14 -12.99
C ALA A 26 -7.95 -2.90 -11.56
N VAL A 27 -7.77 -3.96 -10.76
CA VAL A 27 -7.20 -3.87 -9.40
C VAL A 27 -5.75 -3.38 -9.45
N VAL A 28 -4.94 -3.89 -10.38
CA VAL A 28 -3.54 -3.44 -10.57
C VAL A 28 -3.50 -1.98 -11.02
N VAL A 29 -4.34 -1.57 -11.97
CA VAL A 29 -4.42 -0.18 -12.43
C VAL A 29 -4.88 0.75 -11.30
N PHE A 30 -5.88 0.35 -10.53
CA PHE A 30 -6.33 1.10 -9.35
C PHE A 30 -5.19 1.28 -8.34
N TRP A 31 -4.48 0.19 -8.01
CA TRP A 31 -3.33 0.25 -7.11
C TRP A 31 -2.23 1.18 -7.66
N ILE A 32 -1.90 1.08 -8.95
CA ILE A 32 -0.92 1.96 -9.61
C ILE A 32 -1.38 3.42 -9.63
N MET A 33 -2.67 3.72 -9.72
CA MET A 33 -3.15 5.10 -9.76
C MET A 33 -3.19 5.74 -8.37
N PHE A 34 -3.62 5.00 -7.35
CA PHE A 34 -3.97 5.59 -6.05
C PHE A 34 -3.03 5.20 -4.90
N LEU A 35 -2.39 4.04 -4.96
CA LEU A 35 -1.62 3.45 -3.85
C LEU A 35 -0.14 3.21 -4.18
N ARG A 36 0.31 3.62 -5.37
CA ARG A 36 1.72 3.53 -5.75
C ARG A 36 2.59 4.33 -4.76
N PRO A 37 3.73 3.76 -4.28
CA PRO A 37 4.68 4.46 -3.44
C PRO A 37 5.27 5.72 -4.08
N VAL A 38 5.58 6.76 -3.30
CA VAL A 38 6.30 7.97 -3.77
C VAL A 38 7.66 7.68 -4.42
N SER A 39 8.35 6.58 -4.04
CA SER A 39 9.59 6.16 -4.70
C SER A 39 9.40 5.74 -6.16
N LEU A 40 8.16 5.42 -6.54
CA LEU A 40 7.74 5.13 -7.91
C LEU A 40 6.94 6.30 -8.52
N GLY A 41 7.13 7.52 -8.00
CA GLY A 41 6.44 8.75 -8.44
C GLY A 41 4.96 8.81 -8.03
N GLY A 42 4.58 8.06 -7.00
CA GLY A 42 3.22 7.92 -6.51
C GLY A 42 2.73 8.93 -5.48
N PRO A 43 1.41 9.05 -5.25
CA PRO A 43 0.83 10.05 -4.33
C PRO A 43 0.76 9.58 -2.87
N ALA A 44 1.03 8.30 -2.61
CA ALA A 44 0.91 7.69 -1.29
C ALA A 44 2.27 7.17 -0.84
N ASP A 45 2.62 7.44 0.41
CA ASP A 45 3.74 6.80 1.09
C ASP A 45 3.26 6.19 2.39
N TYR A 46 4.00 5.22 2.92
CA TYR A 46 3.70 4.66 4.23
C TYR A 46 4.94 4.67 5.10
N VAL A 47 4.70 4.79 6.40
CA VAL A 47 5.71 4.60 7.43
C VAL A 47 5.22 3.55 8.41
N ILE A 48 6.15 2.70 8.84
CA ILE A 48 5.93 1.85 10.01
C ILE A 48 6.41 2.67 11.20
N VAL A 49 5.53 2.92 12.15
CA VAL A 49 5.85 3.70 13.34
C VAL A 49 6.82 2.91 14.19
N SER A 50 7.92 3.55 14.57
CA SER A 50 8.92 3.01 15.47
C SER A 50 9.15 3.98 16.63
N GLY A 51 9.14 3.44 17.85
CA GLY A 51 9.29 4.20 19.08
C GLY A 51 7.97 4.77 19.63
N HIS A 52 8.10 5.67 20.60
CA HIS A 52 7.00 6.12 21.47
C HIS A 52 6.67 7.61 21.32
N SER A 53 7.31 8.33 20.38
CA SER A 53 7.21 9.80 20.30
C SER A 53 5.82 10.29 19.92
N MET A 54 5.00 9.43 19.32
CA MET A 54 3.64 9.73 18.89
C MET A 54 2.55 9.09 19.76
N GLU A 55 2.90 8.45 20.87
CA GLU A 55 1.90 7.92 21.79
C GLU A 55 1.07 9.04 22.44
N PRO A 56 -0.21 8.81 22.77
CA PRO A 56 -1.00 7.60 22.49
C PRO A 56 -1.63 7.59 21.08
N THR A 57 -1.31 8.55 20.22
CA THR A 57 -1.91 8.68 18.89
C THR A 57 -1.50 7.54 17.96
N PHE A 58 -0.21 7.19 17.94
CA PHE A 58 0.32 6.05 17.20
C PHE A 58 1.26 5.24 18.08
N HIS A 59 1.26 3.92 17.86
CA HIS A 59 2.07 2.97 18.60
C HIS A 59 3.10 2.31 17.67
N THR A 60 4.16 1.78 18.28
CA THR A 60 5.17 1.01 17.54
C THR A 60 4.51 -0.18 16.83
N GLY A 61 4.75 -0.31 15.53
CA GLY A 61 4.16 -1.37 14.69
C GLY A 61 2.97 -0.91 13.86
N ASP A 62 2.40 0.27 14.13
CA ASP A 62 1.35 0.86 13.31
C ASP A 62 1.88 1.18 11.90
N VAL A 63 1.04 0.97 10.89
CA VAL A 63 1.30 1.43 9.52
C VAL A 63 0.49 2.68 9.28
N VAL A 64 1.18 3.79 9.04
CA VAL A 64 0.55 5.07 8.74
C VAL A 64 0.75 5.40 7.26
N PHE A 65 -0.36 5.62 6.56
CA PHE A 65 -0.39 6.11 5.19
C PHE A 65 -0.44 7.64 5.19
N ALA A 66 0.55 8.21 4.52
CA ALA A 66 0.71 9.63 4.32
C ALA A 66 0.38 9.98 2.87
N PHE A 67 -0.46 11.00 2.70
CA PHE A 67 -0.89 11.47 1.39
C PHE A 67 -0.42 12.91 1.19
N GLU A 68 0.19 13.16 0.03
CA GLU A 68 0.67 14.49 -0.34
C GLU A 68 -0.50 15.48 -0.44
N GLN A 69 -0.28 16.72 -0.01
CA GLN A 69 -1.26 17.81 -0.09
C GLN A 69 -0.64 19.10 -0.57
N HIS A 70 -1.47 19.96 -1.16
CA HIS A 70 -1.07 21.29 -1.61
C HIS A 70 -0.62 22.22 -0.47
N SER A 71 -1.13 22.02 0.75
CA SER A 71 -0.80 22.84 1.90
C SER A 71 -0.96 22.05 3.20
N TYR A 72 -0.09 22.30 4.17
CA TYR A 72 -0.17 21.72 5.50
C TYR A 72 -0.39 22.81 6.56
N ARG A 73 -1.09 22.48 7.65
CA ARG A 73 -1.51 23.42 8.68
C ARG A 73 -1.15 22.93 10.09
N ARG A 74 -1.13 23.87 11.03
CA ARG A 74 -0.97 23.56 12.45
C ARG A 74 -2.05 22.58 12.91
N GLY A 75 -1.63 21.60 13.72
CA GLY A 75 -2.48 20.54 14.25
C GLY A 75 -2.42 19.25 13.43
N GLU A 76 -1.97 19.31 12.18
CA GLU A 76 -1.86 18.13 11.32
C GLU A 76 -0.64 17.30 11.68
N ILE A 77 -0.80 15.97 11.59
CA ILE A 77 0.32 15.04 11.71
C ILE A 77 0.81 14.73 10.30
N VAL A 78 2.10 14.92 10.08
CA VAL A 78 2.71 14.69 8.77
C VAL A 78 3.92 13.81 8.91
N VAL A 79 4.19 13.04 7.85
CA VAL A 79 5.47 12.39 7.65
C VAL A 79 6.35 13.37 6.89
N TYR A 80 7.55 13.64 7.41
CA TYR A 80 8.53 14.48 6.74
C TYR A 80 9.90 13.80 6.72
N ARG A 81 10.73 14.21 5.77
CA ARG A 81 12.15 13.86 5.70
C ARG A 81 12.94 14.90 6.45
N VAL A 82 13.90 14.46 7.26
CA VAL A 82 14.84 15.37 7.91
C VAL A 82 15.60 16.14 6.81
N PRO A 83 15.61 17.49 6.85
CA PRO A 83 16.22 18.32 5.81
C PRO A 83 17.69 18.01 5.56
N ALA A 84 18.16 18.26 4.35
CA ALA A 84 19.57 18.12 4.01
C ALA A 84 20.46 19.04 4.86
N GLY A 85 21.61 18.53 5.30
CA GLY A 85 22.56 19.26 6.15
C GLY A 85 22.30 19.16 7.66
N GLU A 86 21.21 18.51 8.07
CA GLU A 86 20.92 18.22 9.47
C GLU A 86 21.43 16.82 9.89
N PRO A 87 21.68 16.58 11.19
CA PRO A 87 21.87 15.23 11.70
C PRO A 87 20.64 14.38 11.38
N ALA A 88 20.84 13.17 10.85
CA ALA A 88 19.80 12.27 10.35
C ALA A 88 19.12 12.71 9.03
N ALA A 89 19.75 13.56 8.22
CA ALA A 89 19.23 13.96 6.91
C ALA A 89 18.75 12.76 6.06
N GLY A 90 17.53 12.87 5.53
CA GLY A 90 16.87 11.82 4.76
C GLY A 90 16.02 10.84 5.57
N ASP A 91 16.21 10.76 6.89
CA ASP A 91 15.38 9.93 7.75
C ASP A 91 13.93 10.43 7.76
N ARG A 92 12.99 9.49 7.90
CA ARG A 92 11.56 9.79 7.93
C ARG A 92 11.08 9.90 9.36
N VAL A 93 10.42 11.01 9.67
CA VAL A 93 9.87 11.29 11.00
C VAL A 93 8.39 11.63 10.85
N ILE A 94 7.57 11.14 11.77
CA ILE A 94 6.13 11.40 11.81
C ILE A 94 5.80 12.19 13.08
N HIS A 95 5.42 13.46 12.96
CA HIS A 95 5.09 14.31 14.10
C HIS A 95 4.03 15.35 13.74
N ARG A 96 3.51 16.06 14.75
CA ARG A 96 2.49 17.09 14.59
C ARG A 96 3.10 18.45 14.30
N ILE A 97 2.51 19.18 13.37
CA ILE A 97 2.82 20.59 13.13
C ILE A 97 2.27 21.40 14.29
N VAL A 98 3.14 22.04 15.08
CA VAL A 98 2.74 22.91 16.20
C VAL A 98 2.93 24.39 15.89
N GLY A 99 3.58 24.73 14.77
CA GLY A 99 3.77 26.11 14.31
C GLY A 99 4.61 26.21 13.04
N GLY A 100 5.12 27.41 12.76
CA GLY A 100 5.92 27.67 11.56
C GLY A 100 5.08 27.88 10.29
N SER A 101 5.73 27.85 9.14
CA SER A 101 5.08 28.00 7.83
C SER A 101 5.88 27.28 6.73
N ALA A 102 5.25 27.10 5.56
CA ALA A 102 5.88 26.51 4.39
C ALA A 102 7.22 27.17 4.02
N ASP A 103 7.31 28.50 4.13
CA ASP A 103 8.50 29.27 3.73
C ASP A 103 9.62 29.24 4.77
N LYS A 104 9.24 29.34 6.06
CA LYS A 104 10.17 29.43 7.19
C LYS A 104 10.51 28.06 7.81
N GLY A 105 9.85 27.00 7.35
CA GLY A 105 9.89 25.67 7.93
C GLY A 105 8.84 25.49 9.03
N PHE A 106 8.27 24.29 9.08
CA PHE A 106 7.31 23.87 10.09
C PHE A 106 8.02 23.58 11.41
N VAL A 107 7.35 23.89 12.52
CA VAL A 107 7.77 23.46 13.85
C VAL A 107 7.06 22.16 14.15
N MET A 108 7.84 21.11 14.35
CA MET A 108 7.37 19.74 14.55
C MET A 108 7.49 19.35 16.01
N LYS A 109 6.54 18.54 16.48
CA LYS A 109 6.56 17.97 17.82
C LYS A 109 5.82 16.63 17.84
N GLY A 110 6.45 15.62 18.43
CA GLY A 110 5.78 14.36 18.76
C GLY A 110 4.76 14.54 19.89
N ASP A 111 3.62 13.85 19.79
CA ASP A 111 2.53 13.96 20.76
C ASP A 111 2.98 13.55 22.18
N ASN A 112 3.93 12.61 22.31
CA ASN A 112 4.51 12.16 23.57
C ASN A 112 5.83 12.87 23.94
N LYS A 113 6.22 13.93 23.22
CA LYS A 113 7.43 14.69 23.52
C LYS A 113 7.12 15.89 24.42
N THR A 114 8.05 16.26 25.28
CA THR A 114 7.98 17.52 26.04
C THR A 114 8.41 18.72 25.18
N GLY A 115 9.52 18.57 24.45
CA GLY A 115 10.08 19.58 23.56
C GLY A 115 9.64 19.48 22.09
N ILE A 116 10.01 20.50 21.32
CA ILE A 116 9.91 20.50 19.85
C ILE A 116 11.08 19.73 19.23
N ASP A 117 10.92 19.33 17.98
CA ASP A 117 12.03 18.78 17.21
C ASP A 117 13.05 19.86 16.83
N PRO A 118 14.32 19.48 16.67
CA PRO A 118 15.37 20.44 16.28
C PRO A 118 15.23 20.89 14.82
N TRP A 119 14.59 20.07 13.98
CA TRP A 119 14.49 20.29 12.54
C TRP A 119 13.29 21.16 12.16
N ARG A 120 13.43 21.89 11.05
CA ARG A 120 12.39 22.77 10.48
C ARG A 120 12.09 22.40 9.03
N PRO A 121 11.42 21.26 8.76
CA PRO A 121 11.11 20.83 7.41
C PRO A 121 10.24 21.86 6.68
N LYS A 122 10.50 22.10 5.40
CA LYS A 122 9.64 22.89 4.51
C LYS A 122 8.69 21.98 3.76
N THR A 123 7.78 22.56 2.97
CA THR A 123 6.78 21.78 2.20
C THR A 123 7.42 20.69 1.33
N GLY A 124 8.58 20.96 0.72
CA GLY A 124 9.29 19.95 -0.10
C GLY A 124 9.88 18.77 0.70
N ASP A 125 10.06 18.94 2.01
CA ASP A 125 10.53 17.88 2.90
C ASP A 125 9.36 17.04 3.43
N VAL A 126 8.13 17.56 3.38
CA VAL A 126 6.94 16.84 3.83
C VAL A 126 6.54 15.80 2.78
N VAL A 127 6.47 14.54 3.20
CA VAL A 127 6.04 13.41 2.38
C VAL A 127 4.52 13.42 2.21
N GLY A 128 3.80 13.73 3.28
CA GLY A 128 2.34 13.75 3.25
C GLY A 128 1.72 13.85 4.64
N GLN A 129 0.43 14.14 4.68
CA GLN A 129 -0.36 14.12 5.92
C GLN A 129 -0.78 12.69 6.25
N ALA A 130 -0.58 12.29 7.49
CA ALA A 130 -1.12 11.05 8.04
C ALA A 130 -2.65 11.11 8.04
N ARG A 131 -3.30 10.24 7.25
CA ARG A 131 -4.76 10.18 7.13
C ARG A 131 -5.36 8.83 7.46
N LEU A 132 -4.59 7.76 7.28
CA LEU A 132 -5.04 6.40 7.51
C LEU A 132 -3.97 5.65 8.30
N THR A 133 -4.40 4.94 9.32
CA THR A 133 -3.55 4.09 10.14
C THR A 133 -4.14 2.70 10.23
N VAL A 134 -3.29 1.69 10.09
CA VAL A 134 -3.64 0.29 10.31
C VAL A 134 -2.82 -0.20 11.51
N PRO A 135 -3.46 -0.44 12.66
CA PRO A 135 -2.77 -0.92 13.86
C PRO A 135 -2.08 -2.26 13.62
N ASP A 136 -0.90 -2.43 14.19
CA ASP A 136 -0.11 -3.68 14.20
C ASP A 136 0.19 -4.31 12.82
N ALA A 137 -0.07 -3.60 11.72
CA ALA A 137 0.15 -4.11 10.37
C ALA A 137 1.62 -4.09 9.92
N GLY A 138 2.51 -3.48 10.72
CA GLY A 138 3.93 -3.39 10.41
C GLY A 138 4.56 -4.78 10.28
N ILE A 139 4.18 -5.73 11.13
CA ILE A 139 4.73 -7.09 11.08
C ILE A 139 4.32 -7.85 9.82
N VAL A 140 3.09 -7.65 9.35
CA VAL A 140 2.57 -8.25 8.12
C VAL A 140 3.33 -7.68 6.92
N LEU A 141 3.50 -6.36 6.85
CA LEU A 141 4.25 -5.72 5.77
C LEU A 141 5.72 -6.14 5.77
N LEU A 142 6.36 -6.23 6.93
CA LEU A 142 7.74 -6.71 7.04
C LEU A 142 7.87 -8.16 6.58
N PHE A 143 6.92 -9.03 6.94
CA PHE A 143 6.88 -10.40 6.47
C PHE A 143 6.72 -10.48 4.94
N MET A 144 5.83 -9.68 4.35
CA MET A 144 5.63 -9.62 2.90
C MET A 144 6.87 -9.14 2.12
N ARG A 145 7.81 -8.44 2.78
CA ARG A 145 9.11 -8.04 2.19
C ARG A 145 10.16 -9.16 2.20
N THR A 146 9.92 -10.26 2.91
CA THR A 146 10.83 -11.42 2.89
C THR A 146 10.68 -12.22 1.60
N SER A 147 11.75 -12.91 1.18
CA SER A 147 11.70 -13.82 0.02
C SER A 147 10.61 -14.88 0.15
N LEU A 148 10.39 -15.38 1.37
CA LEU A 148 9.32 -16.33 1.69
C LEU A 148 7.93 -15.70 1.53
N GLY A 149 7.71 -14.50 2.08
CA GLY A 149 6.44 -13.78 1.95
C GLY A 149 6.07 -13.54 0.49
N ILE A 150 7.02 -13.09 -0.32
CA ILE A 150 6.85 -12.92 -1.77
C ILE A 150 6.51 -14.25 -2.45
N ALA A 151 7.25 -15.32 -2.15
CA ALA A 151 7.01 -16.64 -2.72
C ALA A 151 5.61 -17.18 -2.41
N LEU A 152 5.11 -16.98 -1.18
CA LEU A 152 3.78 -17.40 -0.78
C LEU A 152 2.68 -16.63 -1.52
N VAL A 153 2.82 -15.31 -1.68
CA VAL A 153 1.86 -14.49 -2.43
C VAL A 153 1.84 -14.89 -3.91
N ALA A 154 3.01 -15.06 -4.52
CA ALA A 154 3.12 -15.50 -5.91
C ALA A 154 2.54 -16.91 -6.11
N GLY A 155 2.86 -17.83 -5.19
CA GLY A 155 2.33 -19.20 -5.19
C GLY A 155 0.82 -19.23 -5.05
N MET A 156 0.26 -18.46 -4.12
CA MET A 156 -1.19 -18.39 -3.90
C MET A 156 -1.92 -17.73 -5.08
N THR A 157 -1.35 -16.68 -5.67
CA THR A 157 -1.89 -16.06 -6.89
C THR A 157 -1.91 -17.05 -8.05
N THR A 158 -0.82 -17.80 -8.23
CA THR A 158 -0.72 -18.84 -9.26
C THR A 158 -1.74 -19.95 -9.02
N LEU A 159 -1.85 -20.43 -7.77
CA LEU A 159 -2.82 -21.45 -7.38
C LEU A 159 -4.26 -20.99 -7.64
N LEU A 160 -4.62 -19.76 -7.27
CA LEU A 160 -5.94 -19.18 -7.54
C LEU A 160 -6.23 -19.13 -9.04
N ILE A 161 -5.28 -18.69 -9.87
CA ILE A 161 -5.43 -18.70 -11.33
C ILE A 161 -5.63 -20.12 -11.86
N VAL A 162 -4.88 -21.10 -11.34
CA VAL A 162 -5.01 -22.51 -11.74
C VAL A 162 -6.34 -23.11 -11.30
N LEU A 163 -6.84 -22.83 -10.10
CA LEU A 163 -8.11 -23.37 -9.61
C LEU A 163 -9.31 -22.76 -10.36
N VAL A 164 -9.27 -21.46 -10.63
CA VAL A 164 -10.28 -20.77 -11.45
C VAL A 164 -10.17 -21.17 -12.93
N GLY A 165 -8.96 -21.48 -13.40
CA GLY A 165 -8.69 -21.92 -14.78
C GLY A 165 -8.91 -23.42 -15.03
N GLY A 166 -8.71 -24.28 -14.03
CA GLY A 166 -8.59 -25.73 -14.18
C GLY A 166 -9.91 -26.49 -14.31
N THR A 167 -11.04 -25.85 -13.99
CA THR A 167 -12.38 -26.45 -14.02
C THR A 167 -12.92 -26.72 -15.44
N THR A 168 -12.08 -26.66 -16.49
CA THR A 168 -12.52 -26.73 -17.90
C THR A 168 -11.96 -27.88 -18.74
N ARG A 169 -11.27 -28.85 -18.15
CA ARG A 169 -10.90 -30.09 -18.87
C ARG A 169 -11.49 -31.30 -18.15
N SER A 170 -12.64 -31.77 -18.63
CA SER A 170 -13.07 -33.14 -18.37
C SER A 170 -13.59 -33.79 -19.65
N LEU A 171 -12.77 -34.72 -20.14
CA LEU A 171 -13.08 -35.96 -20.86
C LEU A 171 -13.74 -35.85 -22.24
N ALA A 172 -12.91 -35.83 -23.29
CA ALA A 172 -13.24 -36.50 -24.53
C ALA A 172 -12.41 -37.78 -24.59
N THR A 173 -13.08 -38.90 -24.34
CA THR A 173 -12.57 -40.28 -24.46
C THR A 173 -12.16 -40.53 -25.92
N PRO A 174 -11.03 -41.22 -26.19
CA PRO A 174 -10.67 -41.61 -27.54
C PRO A 174 -11.56 -42.78 -27.95
N ALA A 175 -12.37 -42.61 -28.99
CA ALA A 175 -13.00 -43.73 -29.67
C ALA A 175 -12.10 -44.11 -30.85
N GLU A 176 -11.43 -45.25 -30.71
CA GLU A 176 -10.87 -46.01 -31.82
C GLU A 176 -11.89 -46.15 -32.97
N ARG A 177 -11.43 -45.90 -34.20
CA ARG A 177 -11.48 -46.83 -35.33
C ARG A 177 -10.62 -46.31 -36.47
#